data_AF-A0A7J5YVC9-F1
#
_entry.id   AF-A0A7J5YVC9-F1
#
_cell.length_a   1.000
_cell.length_b   1.000
_cell.length_c   1.000
_cell.angle_alpha   90.00
_cell.angle_beta   90.00
_cell.angle_gamma   90.00
#
_symmetry.space_group_name_H-M   'P 1'
#
loop_
_entity.id
_entity.type
_entity.pdbx_description
1 polymer ?
#
loop_
_entity_poly.entity_id
_entity_poly.type
_entity_poly.pdbx_seq_one_letter_code
_entity_poly.pdbx_strand_id
1 'polypeptide(L)'
;MDLYKSSLCWYDYIEVRDGYWRKAPLLGRFCGDKVPEVLISTDSRMWIEFRSSSNWVGKGFAAIYEAICGGEITKDSGQIQSPNYPDDYRPSKECVWRITVSEGYNVGLSFQAFEIERHDSCAYDYLEVRDGPLETSPLIGRFCGYDKPEDVRSTSHTLWMKFVSDGTVNKAGFAANFFKEEDECAKPDNGGCEQRCVNTLGSFKCACDPGYELAPDKKSCEAACGGLLSKLNGTISTPGWPKEYPPNKNCVWQVVAPTQYRISMQFEAFELEGNEVCKYDYVEVRSGLSPDSKLHGKYCGTEVPEVITSQYNNMRIEFKSDNTVSKKGFKAHFFSDKDECSKDNGGCQHECINTVGSYVCQCRHGFVLHENKHDCKEAECEHKIHSPSGTLSSPNWPDKYPSRKECTWDITATPGHRVKIAFNEFEIEQHQECAYDHLEAFDGDTDTAAILGRLCGSKIPEQLVSTGNKMYLRFISDASVQRKGFQATHSTECGGRLKAEARQKNLYSHSQFGDNNYQGHTDCEWLLTAEQGYGIELSFITFEVEEEADCGYDYIELYNGYDANSHRLGRFCGSGPREGIYSPGGAMLIRFHSDDTISKKGFHIRYTSTKFQESLHTRK
;
A
#
# COMPACT_ATOMS: atom_id res chain seq x y z
N MET A 1 19.65 84.40 -17.54
CA MET A 1 20.92 83.92 -18.13
C MET A 1 21.76 85.16 -18.41
N ASP A 2 23.01 85.17 -17.99
CA ASP A 2 23.96 86.30 -18.11
C ASP A 2 25.36 85.74 -18.37
N LEU A 3 25.60 85.40 -19.63
CA LEU A 3 26.84 84.79 -20.14
C LEU A 3 27.48 85.68 -21.21
N TYR A 4 28.78 85.51 -21.47
CA TYR A 4 29.45 86.26 -22.53
C TYR A 4 28.78 86.01 -23.90
N LYS A 5 28.31 87.09 -24.54
CA LYS A 5 27.62 87.04 -25.83
C LYS A 5 28.63 86.88 -26.97
N SER A 6 28.51 85.80 -27.74
CA SER A 6 29.28 85.60 -28.97
C SER A 6 28.38 85.00 -30.05
N SER A 7 28.68 85.28 -31.33
CA SER A 7 27.81 84.88 -32.46
C SER A 7 27.59 83.37 -32.59
N LEU A 8 28.52 82.57 -32.06
CA LEU A 8 28.49 81.10 -32.14
C LEU A 8 28.57 80.41 -30.77
N CYS A 9 28.43 81.17 -29.67
CA CYS A 9 28.51 80.66 -28.31
C CYS A 9 29.77 79.80 -28.06
N TRP A 10 30.93 80.32 -28.47
CA TRP A 10 32.20 79.58 -28.39
C TRP A 10 32.93 79.73 -27.05
N TYR A 11 32.73 80.87 -26.37
CA TYR A 11 33.45 81.16 -25.13
C TYR A 11 32.72 80.63 -23.91
N ASP A 12 31.66 81.33 -23.48
CA ASP A 12 30.82 80.92 -22.37
C ASP A 12 29.48 80.44 -22.92
N TYR A 13 29.12 79.19 -22.63
CA TYR A 13 27.88 78.60 -23.12
C TYR A 13 27.29 77.56 -22.17
N ILE A 14 25.98 77.39 -22.28
CA ILE A 14 25.25 76.23 -21.75
C ILE A 14 24.88 75.35 -22.93
N GLU A 15 25.25 74.08 -22.85
CA GLU A 15 24.88 73.06 -23.82
C GLU A 15 23.91 72.09 -23.16
N VAL A 16 22.75 71.89 -23.78
CA VAL A 16 21.69 71.01 -23.29
C VAL A 16 21.50 69.89 -24.30
N ARG A 17 21.50 68.64 -23.82
CA ARG A 17 21.37 67.44 -24.64
C ARG A 17 20.30 66.50 -24.09
N ASP A 18 19.65 65.78 -24.99
CA ASP A 18 18.54 64.88 -24.71
C ASP A 18 19.04 63.46 -24.40
N GLY A 19 19.43 63.21 -23.14
CA GLY A 19 19.95 61.92 -22.69
C GLY A 19 21.01 62.02 -21.59
N TYR A 20 21.74 60.93 -21.36
CA TYR A 20 22.59 60.75 -20.18
C TYR A 20 24.00 61.36 -20.26
N TRP A 21 24.47 61.73 -21.46
CA TRP A 21 25.90 61.97 -21.70
C TRP A 21 26.17 62.94 -22.84
N ARG A 22 27.42 63.41 -22.93
CA ARG A 22 27.87 64.43 -23.90
C ARG A 22 27.65 64.10 -25.40
N LYS A 23 27.38 62.85 -25.75
CA LYS A 23 27.10 62.43 -27.14
C LYS A 23 25.60 62.35 -27.45
N ALA A 24 24.73 62.61 -26.49
CA ALA A 24 23.30 62.65 -26.69
C ALA A 24 22.89 63.74 -27.72
N PRO A 25 21.74 63.60 -28.39
CA PRO A 25 21.21 64.61 -29.31
C PRO A 25 21.22 66.01 -28.70
N LEU A 26 21.67 67.01 -29.47
CA LEU A 26 21.76 68.40 -29.00
C LEU A 26 20.38 69.06 -29.03
N LEU A 27 19.88 69.48 -27.86
CA LEU A 27 18.67 70.30 -27.75
C LEU A 27 18.98 71.77 -28.03
N GLY A 28 20.16 72.24 -27.61
CA GLY A 28 20.64 73.56 -27.99
C GLY A 28 21.90 73.99 -27.26
N ARG A 29 22.51 75.06 -27.77
CA ARG A 29 23.66 75.73 -27.16
C ARG A 29 23.35 77.22 -27.02
N PHE A 30 23.51 77.75 -25.81
CA PHE A 30 23.01 79.08 -25.43
C PHE A 30 24.11 79.93 -24.79
N CYS A 31 24.15 81.22 -25.11
CA CYS A 31 25.05 82.22 -24.55
C CYS A 31 24.41 83.61 -24.61
N GLY A 32 25.03 84.61 -23.96
CA GLY A 32 24.47 85.95 -23.85
C GLY A 32 23.40 86.08 -22.76
N ASP A 33 22.44 86.96 -23.02
CA ASP A 33 21.37 87.39 -22.11
C ASP A 33 19.99 86.84 -22.49
N LYS A 34 19.84 86.29 -23.70
CA LYS A 34 18.56 85.77 -24.20
C LYS A 34 18.23 84.40 -23.62
N VAL A 35 17.18 84.33 -22.80
CA VAL A 35 16.66 83.05 -22.28
C VAL A 35 16.03 82.23 -23.43
N PRO A 36 16.39 80.94 -23.60
CA PRO A 36 15.79 80.09 -24.62
C PRO A 36 14.34 79.73 -24.28
N GLU A 37 13.61 79.23 -25.28
CA GLU A 37 12.30 78.60 -25.06
C GLU A 37 12.45 77.33 -24.22
N VAL A 38 11.34 76.85 -23.65
CA VAL A 38 11.32 75.66 -22.78
C VAL A 38 11.87 74.46 -23.54
N LEU A 39 12.86 73.80 -22.96
CA LEU A 39 13.47 72.60 -23.51
C LEU A 39 12.83 71.37 -22.85
N ILE A 40 12.45 70.39 -23.67
CA ILE A 40 11.80 69.15 -23.24
C ILE A 40 12.66 67.98 -23.71
N SER A 41 13.01 67.07 -22.79
CA SER A 41 13.67 65.81 -23.13
C SER A 41 12.67 64.79 -23.68
N THR A 42 13.13 63.88 -24.54
CA THR A 42 12.30 62.76 -25.04
C THR A 42 12.21 61.60 -24.05
N ASP A 43 13.10 61.57 -23.05
CA ASP A 43 13.14 60.57 -21.98
C ASP A 43 13.34 61.25 -20.60
N SER A 44 13.50 60.45 -19.56
CA SER A 44 13.71 60.79 -18.16
C SER A 44 15.05 61.47 -17.82
N ARG A 45 15.90 61.78 -18.82
CA ARG A 45 17.26 62.29 -18.58
C ARG A 45 17.64 63.41 -19.54
N MET A 46 18.22 64.47 -18.99
CA MET A 46 18.76 65.62 -19.73
C MET A 46 20.18 65.89 -19.24
N TRP A 47 21.13 66.07 -20.17
CA TRP A 47 22.51 66.40 -19.85
C TRP A 47 22.74 67.89 -20.10
N ILE A 48 23.20 68.61 -19.07
CA ILE A 48 23.45 70.05 -19.12
C ILE A 48 24.93 70.27 -18.80
N GLU A 49 25.66 70.88 -19.72
CA GLU A 49 27.06 71.31 -19.52
C GLU A 49 27.15 72.82 -19.59
N PHE A 50 27.73 73.41 -18.56
CA PHE A 50 28.18 74.80 -18.59
C PHE A 50 29.68 74.84 -18.83
N ARG A 51 30.11 75.56 -19.86
CA ARG A 51 31.52 75.82 -20.14
C ARG A 51 31.78 77.32 -20.15
N SER A 52 32.85 77.73 -19.47
CA SER A 52 33.34 79.10 -19.48
C SER A 52 34.80 79.13 -19.90
N SER A 53 35.16 80.08 -20.75
CA SER A 53 36.52 80.29 -21.25
C SER A 53 36.84 81.75 -21.58
N SER A 54 35.91 82.68 -21.31
CA SER A 54 36.15 84.10 -21.40
C SER A 54 36.76 84.66 -20.11
N ASN A 55 37.41 85.83 -20.19
CA ASN A 55 37.84 86.58 -19.01
C ASN A 55 36.72 87.46 -18.42
N TRP A 56 35.50 87.34 -18.95
CA TRP A 56 34.35 88.12 -18.54
C TRP A 56 33.58 87.41 -17.42
N VAL A 57 33.11 88.18 -16.44
CA VAL A 57 32.39 87.66 -15.27
C VAL A 57 30.97 88.18 -15.31
N GLY A 58 30.00 87.27 -15.37
CA GLY A 58 28.57 87.55 -15.30
C GLY A 58 27.88 86.90 -14.12
N LYS A 59 26.58 87.12 -13.99
CA LYS A 59 25.74 86.48 -12.97
C LYS A 59 25.49 84.98 -13.24
N GLY A 60 25.83 84.48 -14.44
CA GLY A 60 25.64 83.08 -14.80
C GLY A 60 24.19 82.76 -15.19
N PHE A 61 23.71 81.57 -14.85
CA PHE A 61 22.34 81.16 -15.15
C PHE A 61 21.67 80.49 -13.96
N ALA A 62 20.35 80.64 -13.91
CA ALA A 62 19.47 79.86 -13.07
C ALA A 62 18.44 79.21 -13.99
N ALA A 63 18.14 77.95 -13.75
CA ALA A 63 17.13 77.21 -14.47
C ALA A 63 16.20 76.54 -13.45
N ILE A 64 14.91 76.52 -13.78
CA ILE A 64 13.92 75.74 -13.06
C ILE A 64 13.55 74.60 -14.00
N TYR A 65 13.58 73.38 -13.50
CA TYR A 65 13.11 72.23 -14.23
C TYR A 65 11.87 71.67 -13.56
N GLU A 66 11.04 71.03 -14.38
CA GLU A 66 9.90 70.27 -13.93
C GLU A 66 9.93 68.90 -14.62
N ALA A 67 9.75 67.83 -13.84
CA ALA A 67 9.48 66.52 -14.41
C ALA A 67 8.07 66.53 -14.98
N ILE A 68 7.97 66.54 -16.31
CA ILE A 68 6.72 66.27 -17.03
C ILE A 68 6.57 64.76 -17.24
N CYS A 69 5.35 64.32 -17.52
CA CYS A 69 4.99 62.90 -17.62
C CYS A 69 3.97 62.68 -18.74
N GLY A 70 3.87 61.44 -19.20
CA GLY A 70 3.01 61.06 -20.33
C GLY A 70 3.75 61.03 -21.67
N GLY A 71 3.01 60.79 -22.75
CA GLY A 71 3.50 60.72 -24.13
C GLY A 71 3.20 59.39 -24.83
N GLU A 72 3.62 59.27 -26.08
CA GLU A 72 3.56 58.02 -26.86
C GLU A 72 4.85 57.23 -26.69
N ILE A 73 4.72 55.94 -26.37
CA ILE A 73 5.83 55.02 -26.13
C ILE A 73 5.71 53.85 -27.10
N THR A 74 6.59 53.79 -28.09
CA THR A 74 6.68 52.67 -29.04
C THR A 74 7.95 51.88 -28.78
N LYS A 75 7.91 50.99 -27.79
CA LYS A 75 9.03 50.14 -27.36
C LYS A 75 8.48 48.77 -26.92
N ASP A 76 9.26 47.71 -27.09
CA ASP A 76 8.88 46.36 -26.61
C ASP A 76 9.06 46.16 -25.11
N SER A 77 9.75 47.08 -24.42
CA SER A 77 9.85 47.09 -22.97
C SER A 77 10.30 48.45 -22.46
N GLY A 78 10.00 48.72 -21.19
CA GLY A 78 10.45 49.92 -20.51
C GLY A 78 9.83 50.05 -19.12
N GLN A 79 10.13 51.17 -18.47
CA GLN A 79 9.63 51.49 -17.15
C GLN A 79 8.91 52.83 -17.19
N ILE A 80 7.79 52.91 -16.49
CA ILE A 80 7.00 54.11 -16.30
C ILE A 80 6.90 54.36 -14.81
N GLN A 81 7.16 55.60 -14.41
CA GLN A 81 7.12 56.02 -13.02
C GLN A 81 6.21 57.24 -12.91
N SER A 82 5.58 57.40 -11.75
CA SER A 82 4.97 58.67 -11.39
C SER A 82 6.02 59.79 -11.38
N PRO A 83 5.60 61.03 -11.65
CA PRO A 83 6.51 62.17 -11.55
C PRO A 83 7.22 62.19 -10.19
N ASN A 84 8.52 62.44 -10.19
CA ASN A 84 9.34 62.59 -8.98
C ASN A 84 9.65 61.31 -8.17
N TYR A 85 9.17 60.13 -8.60
CA TYR A 85 9.50 58.85 -7.94
C TYR A 85 11.03 58.66 -7.82
N PRO A 86 11.56 58.19 -6.66
CA PRO A 86 10.86 57.63 -5.51
C PRO A 86 10.35 58.65 -4.48
N ASP A 87 10.58 59.95 -4.69
CA ASP A 87 10.03 61.00 -3.83
C ASP A 87 8.56 61.26 -4.14
N ASP A 88 7.87 61.99 -3.25
CA ASP A 88 6.45 62.26 -3.41
C ASP A 88 6.13 62.96 -4.74
N TYR A 89 5.07 62.51 -5.41
CA TYR A 89 4.58 63.17 -6.62
C TYR A 89 4.09 64.59 -6.32
N ARG A 90 3.99 65.43 -7.36
CA ARG A 90 3.46 66.79 -7.20
C ARG A 90 1.93 66.79 -7.25
N PRO A 91 1.27 67.73 -6.56
CA PRO A 91 -0.17 67.87 -6.63
C PRO A 91 -0.61 68.40 -8.00
N SER A 92 -1.87 68.15 -8.37
CA SER A 92 -2.54 68.64 -9.58
C SER A 92 -1.83 68.23 -10.88
N LYS A 93 -1.35 66.99 -10.93
CA LYS A 93 -0.70 66.42 -12.12
C LYS A 93 -1.65 65.51 -12.88
N GLU A 94 -1.59 65.60 -14.20
CA GLU A 94 -2.26 64.68 -15.11
C GLU A 94 -1.23 64.17 -16.12
N CYS A 95 -1.00 62.87 -16.12
CA CYS A 95 -0.05 62.19 -16.98
C CYS A 95 -0.77 61.15 -17.82
N VAL A 96 -0.61 61.16 -19.14
CA VAL A 96 -1.23 60.16 -20.03
C VAL A 96 -0.18 59.47 -20.88
N TRP A 97 -0.06 58.16 -20.76
CA TRP A 97 0.86 57.32 -21.54
C TRP A 97 0.09 56.45 -22.53
N ARG A 98 0.57 56.41 -23.77
CA ARG A 98 0.07 55.54 -24.85
C ARG A 98 1.18 54.56 -25.23
N ILE A 99 1.06 53.32 -24.76
CA ILE A 99 2.08 52.29 -24.91
C ILE A 99 1.72 51.43 -26.10
N THR A 100 2.66 51.26 -27.02
CA THR A 100 2.54 50.42 -28.22
C THR A 100 3.75 49.48 -28.27
N VAL A 101 3.50 48.18 -28.25
CA VAL A 101 4.53 47.14 -28.48
C VAL A 101 4.44 46.64 -29.93
N SER A 102 5.38 45.78 -30.34
CA SER A 102 5.35 45.14 -31.67
C SER A 102 3.99 44.51 -32.01
N GLU A 103 3.59 44.61 -33.28
CA GLU A 103 2.35 44.01 -33.78
C GLU A 103 2.31 42.49 -33.56
N GLY A 104 1.12 41.98 -33.22
CA GLY A 104 0.90 40.54 -32.96
C GLY A 104 1.15 40.10 -31.52
N TYR A 105 1.56 41.02 -30.64
CA TYR A 105 1.79 40.76 -29.21
C TYR A 105 0.85 41.58 -28.33
N ASN A 106 0.87 41.28 -27.03
CA ASN A 106 0.11 41.99 -26.01
C ASN A 106 1.06 42.84 -25.16
N VAL A 107 0.52 43.85 -24.48
CA VAL A 107 1.25 44.66 -23.50
C VAL A 107 1.03 44.03 -22.13
N GLY A 108 2.11 43.55 -21.52
CA GLY A 108 2.17 43.21 -20.10
C GLY A 108 2.60 44.43 -19.29
N LEU A 109 1.96 44.68 -18.15
CA LEU A 109 2.27 45.75 -17.22
C LEU A 109 2.38 45.17 -15.80
N SER A 110 3.55 45.30 -15.18
CA SER A 110 3.83 44.82 -13.83
C SER A 110 4.27 45.95 -12.92
N PHE A 111 3.55 46.13 -11.81
CA PHE A 111 3.87 47.15 -10.80
C PHE A 111 5.01 46.68 -9.91
N GLN A 112 6.01 47.54 -9.70
CA GLN A 112 7.14 47.34 -8.80
C GLN A 112 6.93 48.04 -7.46
N ALA A 113 6.27 49.21 -7.49
CA ALA A 113 5.88 49.98 -6.32
C ALA A 113 4.57 50.71 -6.61
N PHE A 114 3.74 50.90 -5.58
CA PHE A 114 2.45 51.58 -5.71
C PHE A 114 2.01 52.19 -4.37
N GLU A 115 2.10 53.51 -4.28
CA GLU A 115 1.64 54.32 -3.16
C GLU A 115 0.98 55.59 -3.70
N ILE A 116 -0.34 55.54 -3.85
CA ILE A 116 -1.17 56.67 -4.27
C ILE A 116 -2.14 56.98 -3.13
N GLU A 117 -2.61 58.22 -2.99
CA GLU A 117 -3.59 58.57 -1.97
C GLU A 117 -4.77 57.57 -1.93
N ARG A 118 -5.10 57.08 -0.74
CA ARG A 118 -6.15 56.08 -0.55
C ARG A 118 -7.53 56.73 -0.48
N HIS A 119 -8.46 56.26 -1.30
CA HIS A 119 -9.88 56.60 -1.20
C HIS A 119 -10.75 55.41 -1.64
N ASP A 120 -11.92 55.20 -1.03
CA ASP A 120 -12.77 54.02 -1.29
C ASP A 120 -13.22 53.89 -2.75
N SER A 121 -13.33 55.00 -3.47
CA SER A 121 -13.65 55.06 -4.90
C SER A 121 -12.54 55.63 -5.78
N CYS A 122 -11.33 55.83 -5.23
CA CYS A 122 -10.21 56.46 -5.92
C CYS A 122 -10.56 57.83 -6.56
N ALA A 123 -11.35 58.63 -5.85
CA ALA A 123 -11.90 59.89 -6.35
C ALA A 123 -10.90 61.05 -6.34
N TYR A 124 -9.91 60.99 -5.44
CA TYR A 124 -8.80 61.94 -5.35
C TYR A 124 -7.70 61.52 -6.34
N ASP A 125 -6.60 60.97 -5.85
CA ASP A 125 -5.51 60.50 -6.69
C ASP A 125 -5.74 59.09 -7.21
N TYR A 126 -5.39 58.85 -8.48
CA TYR A 126 -5.57 57.53 -9.08
C TYR A 126 -4.69 57.28 -10.31
N LEU A 127 -4.44 55.99 -10.55
CA LEU A 127 -3.93 55.47 -11.81
C LEU A 127 -5.03 54.71 -12.53
N GLU A 128 -5.37 55.12 -13.75
CA GLU A 128 -6.34 54.47 -14.62
C GLU A 128 -5.62 53.74 -15.76
N VAL A 129 -6.00 52.49 -16.02
CA VAL A 129 -5.43 51.67 -17.09
C VAL A 129 -6.56 51.16 -17.98
N ARG A 130 -6.37 51.27 -19.30
CA ARG A 130 -7.35 50.90 -20.33
C ARG A 130 -6.75 50.03 -21.41
N ASP A 131 -7.57 49.13 -21.94
CA ASP A 131 -7.20 48.15 -22.94
C ASP A 131 -7.38 48.69 -24.36
N GLY A 132 -6.32 49.28 -24.91
CA GLY A 132 -6.30 49.90 -26.23
C GLY A 132 -5.63 51.28 -26.22
N PRO A 133 -5.73 52.05 -27.32
CA PRO A 133 -4.90 53.25 -27.50
C PRO A 133 -5.55 54.56 -27.05
N LEU A 134 -6.81 54.57 -26.59
CA LEU A 134 -7.62 55.77 -26.36
C LEU A 134 -8.19 55.85 -24.93
N GLU A 135 -8.58 57.05 -24.50
CA GLU A 135 -9.27 57.28 -23.21
C GLU A 135 -10.65 56.61 -23.17
N THR A 136 -11.28 56.36 -24.32
CA THR A 136 -12.56 55.66 -24.43
C THR A 136 -12.41 54.14 -24.52
N SER A 137 -11.18 53.60 -24.51
CA SER A 137 -10.94 52.16 -24.53
C SER A 137 -11.52 51.48 -23.28
N PRO A 138 -11.85 50.17 -23.35
CA PRO A 138 -12.33 49.40 -22.21
C PRO A 138 -11.46 49.62 -20.96
N LEU A 139 -12.12 49.93 -19.83
CA LEU A 139 -11.45 50.15 -18.55
C LEU A 139 -10.97 48.81 -18.00
N ILE A 140 -9.67 48.69 -17.75
CA ILE A 140 -9.10 47.54 -17.02
C ILE A 140 -9.25 47.77 -15.52
N GLY A 141 -8.87 48.95 -15.05
CA GLY A 141 -9.01 49.30 -13.64
C GLY A 141 -8.61 50.74 -13.35
N ARG A 142 -9.10 51.21 -12.21
CA ARG A 142 -8.72 52.48 -11.58
C ARG A 142 -8.20 52.15 -10.18
N PHE A 143 -6.96 52.54 -9.92
CA PHE A 143 -6.17 52.08 -8.79
C PHE A 143 -5.73 53.26 -7.94
N CYS A 144 -5.79 53.10 -6.62
CA CYS A 144 -5.33 54.07 -5.63
C CYS A 144 -5.03 53.34 -4.30
N GLY A 145 -4.40 54.03 -3.34
CA GLY A 145 -3.96 53.42 -2.08
C GLY A 145 -2.57 52.79 -2.16
N TYR A 146 -2.33 51.86 -1.23
CA TYR A 146 -0.99 51.30 -0.97
C TYR A 146 -0.86 49.83 -1.39
N ASP A 147 -1.96 49.20 -1.75
CA ASP A 147 -1.96 47.81 -2.20
C ASP A 147 -1.54 47.79 -3.67
N LYS A 148 -0.46 47.05 -3.96
CA LYS A 148 0.05 46.89 -5.31
C LYS A 148 -1.04 46.26 -6.21
N PRO A 149 -1.42 46.89 -7.35
CA PRO A 149 -2.34 46.29 -8.29
C PRO A 149 -1.83 44.96 -8.83
N GLU A 150 -2.75 44.07 -9.21
CA GLU A 150 -2.41 42.88 -9.99
C GLU A 150 -1.80 43.27 -11.34
N ASP A 151 -0.92 42.42 -11.85
CA ASP A 151 -0.27 42.69 -13.12
C ASP A 151 -1.30 42.62 -14.27
N VAL A 152 -1.19 43.54 -15.22
CA VAL A 152 -2.19 43.77 -16.26
C VAL A 152 -1.71 43.22 -17.60
N ARG A 153 -2.61 42.55 -18.34
CA ARG A 153 -2.40 42.13 -19.73
C ARG A 153 -3.44 42.76 -20.63
N SER A 154 -3.02 43.49 -21.66
CA SER A 154 -3.93 44.00 -22.70
C SER A 154 -4.42 42.87 -23.62
N THR A 155 -5.47 43.12 -24.40
CA THR A 155 -5.92 42.21 -25.47
C THR A 155 -5.31 42.54 -26.83
N SER A 156 -4.66 43.70 -26.96
CA SER A 156 -3.99 44.17 -28.17
C SER A 156 -2.54 44.58 -27.93
N HIS A 157 -1.81 44.97 -28.98
CA HIS A 157 -0.46 45.52 -28.88
C HIS A 157 -0.42 46.97 -28.34
N THR A 158 -1.52 47.49 -27.82
CA THR A 158 -1.64 48.85 -27.28
C THR A 158 -2.27 48.87 -25.88
N LEU A 159 -1.81 49.80 -25.05
CA LEU A 159 -2.32 50.05 -23.70
C LEU A 159 -2.34 51.57 -23.44
N TRP A 160 -3.38 52.05 -22.78
CA TRP A 160 -3.52 53.46 -22.40
C TRP A 160 -3.54 53.58 -20.89
N MET A 161 -2.77 54.52 -20.34
CA MET A 161 -2.63 54.71 -18.90
C MET A 161 -2.68 56.19 -18.53
N LYS A 162 -3.40 56.53 -17.47
CA LYS A 162 -3.55 57.91 -16.99
C LYS A 162 -3.39 58.01 -15.48
N PHE A 163 -2.45 58.84 -15.02
CA PHE A 163 -2.30 59.18 -13.61
C PHE A 163 -2.83 60.59 -13.35
N VAL A 164 -3.62 60.75 -12.30
CA VAL A 164 -4.16 62.03 -11.84
C VAL A 164 -3.88 62.21 -10.36
N SER A 165 -3.36 63.38 -9.97
CA SER A 165 -3.28 63.83 -8.57
C SER A 165 -4.07 65.11 -8.34
N ASP A 166 -4.64 65.26 -7.15
CA ASP A 166 -5.43 66.40 -6.70
C ASP A 166 -4.55 67.46 -6.01
N GLY A 167 -5.16 68.45 -5.35
CA GLY A 167 -4.42 69.56 -4.73
C GLY A 167 -3.70 69.20 -3.42
N THR A 168 -3.92 68.01 -2.86
CA THR A 168 -3.55 67.63 -1.50
C THR A 168 -2.96 66.21 -1.42
N VAL A 169 -2.39 65.85 -0.27
CA VAL A 169 -1.89 64.49 0.08
C VAL A 169 -1.13 63.76 -1.03
N ASN A 170 0.14 64.09 -1.18
CA ASN A 170 1.02 63.38 -2.11
C ASN A 170 1.71 62.18 -1.44
N LYS A 171 2.11 61.20 -2.25
CA LYS A 171 2.83 59.97 -1.86
C LYS A 171 3.94 59.68 -2.86
N ALA A 172 4.77 58.67 -2.59
CA ALA A 172 5.86 58.27 -3.48
C ALA A 172 5.39 57.95 -4.92
N GLY A 173 4.14 57.53 -5.09
CA GLY A 173 3.53 57.21 -6.37
C GLY A 173 3.81 55.79 -6.82
N PHE A 174 4.08 55.56 -8.10
CA PHE A 174 4.22 54.22 -8.64
C PHE A 174 5.43 54.07 -9.55
N ALA A 175 5.92 52.84 -9.64
CA ALA A 175 6.85 52.40 -10.66
C ALA A 175 6.32 51.12 -11.29
N ALA A 176 6.15 51.10 -12.60
CA ALA A 176 5.62 49.97 -13.35
C ALA A 176 6.52 49.66 -14.55
N ASN A 177 6.77 48.39 -14.80
CA ASN A 177 7.45 47.93 -15.99
C ASN A 177 6.40 47.49 -17.01
N PHE A 178 6.54 47.96 -18.24
CA PHE A 178 5.79 47.40 -19.37
C PHE A 178 6.72 46.56 -20.24
N PHE A 179 6.17 45.53 -20.84
CA PHE A 179 6.90 44.66 -21.75
C PHE A 179 5.95 44.02 -22.75
N LYS A 180 6.53 43.58 -23.85
CA LYS A 180 5.88 42.75 -24.86
C LYS A 180 5.65 41.37 -24.26
N GLU A 181 4.39 41.01 -24.14
CA GLU A 181 3.93 39.70 -23.70
C GLU A 181 3.92 38.73 -24.87
N GLU A 182 4.65 37.63 -24.72
CA GLU A 182 4.67 36.51 -25.67
C GLU A 182 3.97 35.31 -25.03
N ASP A 183 3.23 34.53 -25.81
CA ASP A 183 2.72 33.24 -25.35
C ASP A 183 3.70 32.15 -25.77
N GLU A 184 4.66 31.82 -24.90
CA GLU A 184 5.65 30.79 -25.21
C GLU A 184 5.04 29.39 -25.34
N CYS A 185 3.85 29.16 -24.79
CA CYS A 185 3.12 27.90 -24.93
C CYS A 185 2.46 27.74 -26.30
N ALA A 186 2.22 28.84 -27.02
CA ALA A 186 1.74 28.82 -28.40
C ALA A 186 2.85 28.49 -29.43
N LYS A 187 4.12 28.38 -28.99
CA LYS A 187 5.24 27.98 -29.86
C LYS A 187 5.16 26.48 -30.22
N PRO A 188 5.73 26.06 -31.38
CA PRO A 188 5.66 24.68 -31.83
C PRO A 188 6.28 23.65 -30.88
N ASP A 189 7.21 24.08 -30.02
CA ASP A 189 7.91 23.25 -29.04
C ASP A 189 7.26 23.26 -27.65
N ASN A 190 6.04 23.81 -27.50
CA ASN A 190 5.31 23.87 -26.22
C ASN A 190 6.13 24.57 -25.10
N GLY A 191 6.89 25.63 -25.46
CA GLY A 191 7.83 26.29 -24.55
C GLY A 191 9.02 25.43 -24.12
N GLY A 192 9.20 24.25 -24.72
CA GLY A 192 10.14 23.23 -24.27
C GLY A 192 9.68 22.46 -23.02
N CYS A 193 8.39 22.51 -22.68
CA CYS A 193 7.80 21.70 -21.61
C CYS A 193 7.50 20.28 -22.11
N GLU A 194 7.86 19.27 -21.30
CA GLU A 194 7.64 17.87 -21.66
C GLU A 194 6.13 17.53 -21.79
N GLN A 195 5.31 18.03 -20.86
CA GLN A 195 3.88 17.75 -20.81
C GLN A 195 3.05 19.02 -20.99
N ARG A 196 2.76 19.76 -19.92
CA ARG A 196 1.89 20.93 -19.97
C ARG A 196 2.71 22.21 -19.88
N CYS A 197 2.48 23.15 -20.79
CA CYS A 197 2.97 24.52 -20.67
C CYS A 197 1.86 25.41 -20.10
N VAL A 198 2.20 26.27 -19.14
CA VAL A 198 1.31 27.27 -18.56
C VAL A 198 1.93 28.64 -18.79
N ASN A 199 1.32 29.43 -19.68
CA ASN A 199 1.77 30.78 -19.97
C ASN A 199 1.49 31.69 -18.75
N THR A 200 2.44 32.56 -18.43
CA THR A 200 2.38 33.50 -17.30
C THR A 200 2.76 34.90 -17.78
N LEU A 201 2.38 35.96 -17.06
CA LEU A 201 2.73 37.30 -17.52
C LEU A 201 4.25 37.51 -17.50
N GLY A 202 4.85 37.69 -18.67
CA GLY A 202 6.27 37.89 -18.92
C GLY A 202 7.13 36.63 -18.98
N SER A 203 6.52 35.43 -18.89
CA SER A 203 7.24 34.15 -18.98
C SER A 203 6.30 32.95 -19.09
N PHE A 204 6.79 31.73 -18.94
CA PHE A 204 5.95 30.53 -18.83
C PHE A 204 6.52 29.58 -17.78
N LYS A 205 5.70 28.62 -17.35
CA LYS A 205 6.14 27.50 -16.51
C LYS A 205 5.62 26.18 -17.03
N CYS A 206 6.41 25.14 -16.85
CA CYS A 206 5.98 23.78 -17.14
C CYS A 206 5.21 23.20 -15.95
N ALA A 207 4.23 22.36 -16.27
CA ALA A 207 3.42 21.61 -15.33
C ALA A 207 3.31 20.17 -15.84
N CYS A 208 3.04 19.25 -14.91
CA CYS A 208 2.93 17.84 -15.22
C CYS A 208 1.49 17.35 -15.05
N ASP A 209 1.16 16.29 -15.79
CA ASP A 209 -0.11 15.58 -15.68
C ASP A 209 -0.21 14.84 -14.33
N PRO A 210 -1.43 14.53 -13.86
CA PRO A 210 -1.63 13.79 -12.61
C PRO A 210 -0.83 12.48 -12.59
N GLY A 211 0.02 12.30 -11.56
CA GLY A 211 0.93 11.16 -11.44
C GLY A 211 2.39 11.49 -11.77
N TYR A 212 2.69 12.74 -12.14
CA TYR A 212 4.03 13.24 -12.41
C TYR A 212 4.31 14.54 -11.65
N GLU A 213 5.57 14.76 -11.29
CA GLU A 213 6.09 15.97 -10.64
C GLU A 213 7.17 16.60 -11.52
N LEU A 214 7.35 17.92 -11.40
CA LEU A 214 8.29 18.66 -12.22
C LEU A 214 9.72 18.35 -11.78
N ALA A 215 10.54 17.86 -12.70
CA ALA A 215 11.94 17.53 -12.47
C ALA A 215 12.76 18.78 -12.10
N PRO A 216 13.99 18.61 -11.56
CA PRO A 216 14.84 19.73 -11.14
C PRO A 216 15.19 20.74 -12.25
N ASP A 217 15.12 20.33 -13.52
CA ASP A 217 15.34 21.19 -14.69
C ASP A 217 14.16 22.13 -14.99
N LYS A 218 13.04 21.98 -14.26
CA LYS A 218 11.78 22.74 -14.39
C LYS A 218 11.09 22.57 -15.75
N LYS A 219 11.45 21.54 -16.52
CA LYS A 219 10.90 21.27 -17.87
C LYS A 219 10.39 19.85 -18.03
N SER A 220 11.12 18.89 -17.48
CA SER A 220 10.76 17.48 -17.51
C SER A 220 9.82 17.08 -16.39
N CYS A 221 9.11 15.97 -16.58
CA CYS A 221 8.13 15.43 -15.65
C CYS A 221 8.56 14.03 -15.23
N GLU A 222 8.83 13.85 -13.94
CA GLU A 222 9.18 12.54 -13.35
C GLU A 222 7.98 11.94 -12.61
N ALA A 223 7.91 10.61 -12.50
CA ALA A 223 6.78 9.96 -11.83
C ALA A 223 6.70 10.37 -10.35
N ALA A 224 5.61 11.03 -9.97
CA ALA A 224 5.28 11.39 -8.60
C ALA A 224 4.65 10.18 -7.91
N CYS A 225 4.96 9.98 -6.63
CA CYS A 225 4.40 8.87 -5.86
C CYS A 225 4.15 9.27 -4.41
N GLY A 226 3.08 8.74 -3.82
CA GLY A 226 2.63 9.08 -2.46
C GLY A 226 1.41 9.98 -2.41
N GLY A 227 1.13 10.53 -1.24
CA GLY A 227 0.04 11.47 -0.97
C GLY A 227 -1.00 10.97 0.05
N LEU A 228 -1.94 11.86 0.40
CA LEU A 228 -3.07 11.55 1.29
C LEU A 228 -4.24 10.97 0.49
N LEU A 229 -4.70 9.78 0.88
CA LEU A 229 -5.79 9.06 0.25
C LEU A 229 -6.96 8.94 1.24
N SER A 230 -8.07 9.61 0.95
CA SER A 230 -9.27 9.62 1.80
C SER A 230 -10.45 8.81 1.23
N LYS A 231 -10.26 8.18 0.07
CA LYS A 231 -11.28 7.31 -0.53
C LYS A 231 -11.39 6.02 0.30
N LEU A 232 -12.59 5.44 0.34
CA LEU A 232 -12.83 4.17 1.04
C LEU A 232 -12.27 2.96 0.30
N ASN A 233 -11.93 3.09 -0.98
CA ASN A 233 -11.20 2.09 -1.73
C ASN A 233 -10.34 2.76 -2.80
N GLY A 234 -9.31 2.06 -3.25
CA GLY A 234 -8.41 2.58 -4.28
C GLY A 234 -7.22 1.67 -4.50
N THR A 235 -6.39 2.04 -5.47
CA THR A 235 -5.22 1.26 -5.85
C THR A 235 -4.01 2.16 -5.76
N ILE A 236 -2.92 1.63 -5.22
CA ILE A 236 -1.61 2.26 -5.21
C ILE A 236 -0.62 1.36 -5.95
N SER A 237 0.36 1.98 -6.60
CA SER A 237 1.41 1.26 -7.30
C SER A 237 2.71 2.03 -7.22
N THR A 238 3.82 1.32 -7.41
CA THR A 238 5.12 1.95 -7.58
C THR A 238 5.13 2.89 -8.80
N PRO A 239 5.92 3.98 -8.75
CA PRO A 239 6.10 4.85 -9.90
C PRO A 239 6.62 4.05 -11.10
N GLY A 240 6.01 4.23 -12.26
CA GLY A 240 6.39 3.52 -13.50
C GLY A 240 5.70 2.18 -13.75
N TRP A 241 4.91 1.65 -12.81
CA TRP A 241 4.19 0.37 -12.96
C TRP A 241 3.40 0.31 -14.29
N PRO A 242 3.45 -0.80 -15.06
CA PRO A 242 4.10 -2.09 -14.78
C PRO A 242 5.57 -2.19 -15.22
N LYS A 243 6.20 -1.07 -15.62
CA LYS A 243 7.64 -1.01 -15.91
C LYS A 243 8.43 -0.93 -14.60
N GLU A 244 9.75 -1.04 -14.72
CA GLU A 244 10.63 -0.95 -13.56
C GLU A 244 10.54 0.41 -12.87
N TYR A 245 10.58 0.41 -11.53
CA TYR A 245 10.52 1.65 -10.75
C TYR A 245 11.84 2.42 -10.82
N PRO A 246 11.84 3.76 -10.74
CA PRO A 246 13.06 4.55 -10.71
C PRO A 246 13.88 4.33 -9.41
N PRO A 247 15.22 4.42 -9.47
CA PRO A 247 16.08 4.41 -8.28
C PRO A 247 15.93 5.70 -7.46
N ASN A 248 16.34 5.66 -6.19
CA ASN A 248 16.33 6.77 -5.22
C ASN A 248 14.95 7.40 -4.96
N LYS A 249 13.87 6.62 -5.09
CA LYS A 249 12.52 7.09 -4.81
C LYS A 249 12.15 6.85 -3.36
N ASN A 250 11.39 7.79 -2.79
CA ASN A 250 10.79 7.68 -1.48
C ASN A 250 9.32 8.10 -1.57
N CYS A 251 8.44 7.12 -1.69
CA CYS A 251 7.01 7.32 -1.85
C CYS A 251 6.30 7.09 -0.51
N VAL A 252 5.47 8.03 -0.07
CA VAL A 252 4.70 7.89 1.18
C VAL A 252 3.22 8.08 0.89
N TRP A 253 2.43 7.01 1.00
CA TRP A 253 0.97 7.08 0.97
C TRP A 253 0.41 7.07 2.38
N GLN A 254 -0.53 7.97 2.65
CA GLN A 254 -1.25 8.07 3.91
C GLN A 254 -2.72 7.84 3.64
N VAL A 255 -3.26 6.70 4.04
CA VAL A 255 -4.67 6.34 3.85
C VAL A 255 -5.43 6.69 5.12
N VAL A 256 -6.54 7.43 4.99
CA VAL A 256 -7.42 7.83 6.10
C VAL A 256 -8.87 7.52 5.75
N ALA A 257 -9.54 6.77 6.62
CA ALA A 257 -10.96 6.43 6.53
C ALA A 257 -11.74 7.08 7.71
N PRO A 258 -13.08 7.10 7.69
CA PRO A 258 -13.89 7.56 8.82
C PRO A 258 -13.65 6.76 10.12
N THR A 259 -13.99 7.32 11.28
CA THR A 259 -13.61 6.83 12.63
C THR A 259 -14.29 5.54 13.12
N GLN A 260 -14.76 4.68 12.22
CA GLN A 260 -15.32 3.34 12.51
C GLN A 260 -14.85 2.29 11.50
N TYR A 261 -13.97 2.69 10.58
CA TYR A 261 -13.46 1.85 9.52
C TYR A 261 -12.04 1.39 9.85
N ARG A 262 -11.67 0.23 9.33
CA ARG A 262 -10.29 -0.27 9.27
C ARG A 262 -9.90 -0.41 7.82
N ILE A 263 -8.64 -0.16 7.52
CA ILE A 263 -8.10 -0.18 6.15
C ILE A 263 -7.36 -1.49 5.96
N SER A 264 -7.76 -2.26 4.97
CA SER A 264 -7.06 -3.46 4.53
C SER A 264 -6.32 -3.17 3.22
N MET A 265 -5.11 -3.70 3.11
CA MET A 265 -4.25 -3.57 1.94
C MET A 265 -3.91 -4.97 1.41
N GLN A 266 -4.14 -5.17 0.12
CA GLN A 266 -3.87 -6.41 -0.59
C GLN A 266 -2.96 -6.13 -1.79
N PHE A 267 -1.83 -6.82 -1.85
CA PHE A 267 -0.94 -6.77 -3.00
C PHE A 267 -1.47 -7.68 -4.11
N GLU A 268 -1.62 -7.13 -5.31
CA GLU A 268 -2.05 -7.86 -6.50
C GLU A 268 -0.83 -8.39 -7.27
N ALA A 269 0.28 -7.66 -7.22
CA ALA A 269 1.58 -8.07 -7.74
C ALA A 269 2.71 -7.43 -6.92
N PHE A 270 3.81 -8.14 -6.73
CA PHE A 270 4.91 -7.73 -5.86
C PHE A 270 6.26 -8.27 -6.35
N GLU A 271 7.17 -7.37 -6.72
CA GLU A 271 8.53 -7.69 -7.16
C GLU A 271 9.46 -6.51 -6.84
N LEU A 272 10.19 -6.60 -5.72
CA LEU A 272 11.18 -5.61 -5.27
C LEU A 272 12.57 -6.24 -5.10
N GLU A 273 13.63 -5.45 -5.27
CA GLU A 273 14.97 -5.90 -4.90
C GLU A 273 15.05 -6.12 -3.38
N GLY A 274 15.55 -7.28 -2.94
CA GLY A 274 15.76 -7.50 -1.53
C GLY A 274 16.27 -8.88 -1.17
N ASN A 275 16.62 -9.02 0.11
CA ASN A 275 16.96 -10.28 0.77
C ASN A 275 16.06 -10.42 2.02
N GLU A 276 16.28 -11.43 2.86
CA GLU A 276 15.44 -11.71 4.04
C GLU A 276 15.27 -10.51 5.02
N VAL A 277 16.15 -9.51 4.97
CA VAL A 277 16.13 -8.33 5.87
C VAL A 277 15.67 -7.05 5.16
N CYS A 278 15.39 -7.11 3.85
CA CYS A 278 14.96 -5.97 3.04
C CYS A 278 15.84 -4.73 3.21
N LYS A 279 17.14 -4.92 3.00
CA LYS A 279 18.16 -3.86 3.16
C LYS A 279 18.16 -2.83 2.03
N TYR A 280 17.86 -3.25 0.81
CA TYR A 280 17.87 -2.43 -0.41
C TYR A 280 16.49 -1.77 -0.59
N ASP A 281 15.71 -2.26 -1.53
CA ASP A 281 14.38 -1.73 -1.82
C ASP A 281 13.33 -2.39 -0.94
N TYR A 282 12.37 -1.60 -0.48
CA TYR A 282 11.32 -2.13 0.40
C TYR A 282 10.07 -1.28 0.42
N VAL A 283 8.98 -1.90 0.86
CA VAL A 283 7.79 -1.19 1.32
C VAL A 283 7.53 -1.50 2.79
N GLU A 284 7.27 -0.45 3.58
CA GLU A 284 6.86 -0.55 4.98
C GLU A 284 5.40 -0.17 5.13
N VAL A 285 4.65 -0.93 5.93
CA VAL A 285 3.23 -0.68 6.21
C VAL A 285 3.02 -0.51 7.72
N ARG A 286 2.38 0.61 8.12
CA ARG A 286 2.20 0.99 9.53
C ARG A 286 0.75 1.37 9.84
N SER A 287 0.29 1.04 11.05
CA SER A 287 -1.02 1.46 11.60
C SER A 287 -0.91 2.84 12.27
N GLY A 288 -1.06 3.90 11.49
CA GLY A 288 -0.92 5.28 11.94
C GLY A 288 -0.31 6.18 10.87
N LEU A 289 -0.44 7.51 11.04
CA LEU A 289 0.11 8.50 10.10
C LEU A 289 1.56 8.90 10.42
N SER A 290 2.04 8.62 11.62
CA SER A 290 3.41 8.92 12.05
C SER A 290 4.37 7.80 11.62
N PRO A 291 5.64 8.11 11.29
CA PRO A 291 6.70 7.11 11.11
C PRO A 291 6.87 6.18 12.32
N ASP A 292 6.59 6.66 13.53
CA ASP A 292 6.75 5.90 14.79
C ASP A 292 5.55 5.01 15.12
N SER A 293 4.53 4.98 14.25
CA SER A 293 3.34 4.16 14.46
C SER A 293 3.65 2.67 14.35
N LYS A 294 2.77 1.82 14.90
CA LYS A 294 2.96 0.36 14.91
C LYS A 294 3.23 -0.19 13.51
N LEU A 295 4.39 -0.81 13.34
CA LEU A 295 4.82 -1.48 12.12
C LEU A 295 4.14 -2.84 11.99
N HIS A 296 3.54 -3.09 10.83
CA HIS A 296 3.04 -4.42 10.46
C HIS A 296 4.14 -5.27 9.85
N GLY A 297 4.94 -4.67 8.96
CA GLY A 297 6.06 -5.35 8.36
C GLY A 297 6.82 -4.47 7.37
N LYS A 298 7.99 -4.96 7.00
CA LYS A 298 8.87 -4.43 5.96
C LYS A 298 9.04 -5.53 4.91
N TYR A 299 8.66 -5.25 3.68
CA TYR A 299 8.49 -6.27 2.63
C TYR A 299 9.37 -5.95 1.42
N CYS A 300 9.95 -7.00 0.82
CA CYS A 300 10.78 -6.95 -0.38
C CYS A 300 10.85 -8.37 -1.02
N GLY A 301 11.50 -8.53 -2.17
CA GLY A 301 11.56 -9.80 -2.89
C GLY A 301 10.36 -10.04 -3.80
N THR A 302 10.05 -11.31 -4.06
CA THR A 302 9.00 -11.75 -5.01
C THR A 302 7.78 -12.40 -4.34
N GLU A 303 7.85 -12.65 -3.03
CA GLU A 303 6.71 -13.24 -2.31
C GLU A 303 5.67 -12.15 -2.02
N VAL A 304 4.42 -12.43 -2.40
CA VAL A 304 3.31 -11.49 -2.20
C VAL A 304 2.91 -11.52 -0.72
N PRO A 305 2.92 -10.38 -0.01
CA PRO A 305 2.51 -10.34 1.39
C PRO A 305 1.02 -10.70 1.57
N GLU A 306 0.68 -11.32 2.69
CA GLU A 306 -0.71 -11.51 3.10
C GLU A 306 -1.43 -10.17 3.30
N VAL A 307 -2.77 -10.19 3.34
CA VAL A 307 -3.58 -8.97 3.50
C VAL A 307 -3.26 -8.30 4.84
N ILE A 308 -2.92 -7.00 4.79
CA ILE A 308 -2.52 -6.22 5.96
C ILE A 308 -3.68 -5.31 6.36
N THR A 309 -4.18 -5.45 7.59
CA THR A 309 -5.28 -4.61 8.11
C THR A 309 -4.78 -3.65 9.20
N SER A 310 -5.05 -2.35 9.06
CA SER A 310 -4.71 -1.32 10.05
C SER A 310 -5.40 -1.58 11.39
N GLN A 311 -4.80 -1.14 12.50
CA GLN A 311 -5.43 -1.19 13.82
C GLN A 311 -6.53 -0.14 13.99
N TYR A 312 -6.41 0.99 13.29
CA TYR A 312 -7.33 2.13 13.36
C TYR A 312 -7.81 2.51 11.96
N ASN A 313 -8.43 3.68 11.83
CA ASN A 313 -8.92 4.23 10.56
C ASN A 313 -7.83 4.90 9.70
N ASN A 314 -6.56 4.66 9.97
CA ASN A 314 -5.45 5.23 9.20
C ASN A 314 -4.30 4.22 8.99
N MET A 315 -3.60 4.37 7.87
CA MET A 315 -2.50 3.52 7.46
C MET A 315 -1.45 4.35 6.72
N ARG A 316 -0.16 4.13 7.00
CA ARG A 316 0.95 4.74 6.27
C ARG A 316 1.73 3.65 5.54
N ILE A 317 1.93 3.85 4.24
CA ILE A 317 2.68 2.97 3.35
C ILE A 317 3.87 3.75 2.82
N GLU A 318 5.09 3.27 3.05
CA GLU A 318 6.33 3.93 2.63
C GLU A 318 7.15 3.00 1.75
N PHE A 319 7.34 3.36 0.49
CA PHE A 319 8.21 2.66 -0.45
C PHE A 319 9.53 3.42 -0.62
N LYS A 320 10.65 2.71 -0.52
CA LYS A 320 11.99 3.26 -0.75
C LYS A 320 12.76 2.40 -1.74
N SER A 321 13.38 3.04 -2.73
CA SER A 321 14.37 2.44 -3.61
C SER A 321 15.75 3.07 -3.42
N ASP A 322 16.80 2.27 -3.57
CA ASP A 322 18.18 2.72 -3.54
C ASP A 322 18.68 3.18 -4.91
N ASN A 323 19.99 3.43 -5.07
CA ASN A 323 20.56 3.97 -6.30
C ASN A 323 20.85 2.93 -7.38
N THR A 324 20.55 1.66 -7.15
CA THR A 324 20.83 0.53 -8.03
C THR A 324 19.60 -0.36 -8.23
N VAL A 325 19.72 -1.33 -9.14
CA VAL A 325 18.80 -2.46 -9.40
C VAL A 325 17.31 -2.18 -9.17
N SER A 326 16.63 -1.79 -10.24
CA SER A 326 15.17 -1.72 -10.23
C SER A 326 14.51 -3.05 -10.63
N LYS A 327 13.31 -3.28 -10.11
CA LYS A 327 12.39 -4.36 -10.51
C LYS A 327 11.04 -3.79 -10.93
N LYS A 328 10.08 -4.63 -11.30
CA LYS A 328 8.74 -4.17 -11.73
C LYS A 328 7.98 -3.39 -10.65
N GLY A 329 8.26 -3.63 -9.38
CA GLY A 329 7.59 -2.94 -8.28
C GLY A 329 6.37 -3.66 -7.76
N PHE A 330 5.36 -2.92 -7.32
CA PHE A 330 4.12 -3.50 -6.83
C PHE A 330 2.89 -2.73 -7.29
N LYS A 331 1.76 -3.45 -7.30
CA LYS A 331 0.42 -2.90 -7.40
C LYS A 331 -0.41 -3.48 -6.27
N ALA A 332 -1.05 -2.62 -5.49
CA ALA A 332 -1.84 -3.02 -4.33
C ALA A 332 -3.19 -2.30 -4.33
N HIS A 333 -4.24 -3.02 -3.94
CA HIS A 333 -5.57 -2.47 -3.71
C HIS A 333 -5.76 -2.29 -2.21
N PHE A 334 -6.22 -1.10 -1.80
CA PHE A 334 -6.67 -0.86 -0.44
C PHE A 334 -8.18 -0.66 -0.43
N PHE A 335 -8.81 -1.15 0.63
CA PHE A 335 -10.23 -0.96 0.88
C PHE A 335 -10.44 -0.80 2.38
N SER A 336 -11.36 0.07 2.73
CA SER A 336 -11.76 0.30 4.11
C SER A 336 -13.09 -0.37 4.35
N ASP A 337 -13.14 -1.11 5.44
CA ASP A 337 -14.33 -1.83 5.87
C ASP A 337 -14.74 -1.35 7.25
N LYS A 338 -16.05 -1.30 7.50
CA LYS A 338 -16.53 -0.98 8.84
C LYS A 338 -16.34 -2.22 9.69
N ASP A 339 -15.74 -2.08 10.87
CA ASP A 339 -15.57 -3.20 11.78
C ASP A 339 -16.80 -3.27 12.70
N GLU A 340 -17.89 -3.90 12.25
CA GLU A 340 -19.10 -4.01 13.07
C GLU A 340 -18.88 -4.81 14.36
N CYS A 341 -17.93 -5.73 14.36
CA CYS A 341 -17.58 -6.54 15.52
C CYS A 341 -16.91 -5.73 16.63
N SER A 342 -16.23 -4.63 16.28
CA SER A 342 -15.60 -3.73 17.26
C SER A 342 -16.58 -3.07 18.23
N LYS A 343 -17.88 -3.05 17.91
CA LYS A 343 -18.93 -2.46 18.73
C LYS A 343 -19.95 -3.51 19.12
N ASP A 344 -20.08 -3.77 20.42
CA ASP A 344 -21.06 -4.71 21.00
C ASP A 344 -21.03 -6.10 20.35
N ASN A 345 -19.84 -6.56 19.90
CA ASN A 345 -19.64 -7.84 19.22
C ASN A 345 -20.58 -8.02 18.01
N GLY A 346 -20.91 -6.94 17.28
CA GLY A 346 -21.88 -6.98 16.18
C GLY A 346 -23.29 -7.45 16.58
N GLY A 347 -23.61 -7.49 17.88
CA GLY A 347 -24.84 -8.11 18.40
C GLY A 347 -24.85 -9.64 18.29
N CYS A 348 -23.70 -10.29 18.09
CA CYS A 348 -23.58 -11.74 18.09
C CYS A 348 -23.58 -12.29 19.52
N GLN A 349 -24.34 -13.37 19.77
CA GLN A 349 -24.36 -14.03 21.09
C GLN A 349 -23.00 -14.63 21.45
N HIS A 350 -22.32 -15.25 20.48
CA HIS A 350 -21.00 -15.86 20.67
C HIS A 350 -19.91 -15.06 19.98
N GLU A 351 -19.52 -15.40 18.76
CA GLU A 351 -18.38 -14.79 18.07
C GLU A 351 -18.86 -13.96 16.89
N CYS A 352 -18.30 -12.78 16.72
CA CYS A 352 -18.52 -11.94 15.55
C CYS A 352 -17.29 -11.99 14.65
N ILE A 353 -17.50 -12.32 13.38
CA ILE A 353 -16.46 -12.33 12.36
C ILE A 353 -16.74 -11.19 11.40
N ASN A 354 -15.84 -10.21 11.39
CA ASN A 354 -15.92 -9.09 10.47
C ASN A 354 -15.53 -9.55 9.06
N THR A 355 -16.36 -9.24 8.08
CA THR A 355 -16.19 -9.63 6.67
C THR A 355 -16.22 -8.38 5.80
N VAL A 356 -15.65 -8.42 4.59
CA VAL A 356 -15.63 -7.21 3.75
C VAL A 356 -17.06 -6.76 3.42
N GLY A 357 -17.46 -5.60 3.94
CA GLY A 357 -18.77 -4.97 3.77
C GLY A 357 -19.87 -5.46 4.71
N SER A 358 -19.60 -6.37 5.66
CA SER A 358 -20.59 -6.94 6.58
C SER A 358 -19.91 -7.66 7.76
N TYR A 359 -20.67 -8.36 8.58
CA TYR A 359 -20.14 -9.33 9.54
C TYR A 359 -21.05 -10.57 9.59
N VAL A 360 -20.54 -11.65 10.18
CA VAL A 360 -21.31 -12.87 10.43
C VAL A 360 -21.07 -13.33 11.86
N CYS A 361 -22.13 -13.78 12.53
CA CYS A 361 -22.01 -14.41 13.83
C CYS A 361 -21.68 -15.90 13.67
N GLN A 362 -20.66 -16.36 14.39
CA GLN A 362 -20.30 -17.76 14.50
C GLN A 362 -20.61 -18.27 15.92
N CYS A 363 -21.12 -19.49 15.99
CA CYS A 363 -21.37 -20.18 17.24
C CYS A 363 -20.20 -21.07 17.60
N ARG A 364 -19.89 -21.11 18.90
CA ARG A 364 -18.90 -22.03 19.48
C ARG A 364 -19.33 -23.49 19.31
N HIS A 365 -18.38 -24.40 19.48
CA HIS A 365 -18.61 -25.85 19.38
C HIS A 365 -19.78 -26.31 20.27
N GLY A 366 -20.65 -27.14 19.71
CA GLY A 366 -21.88 -27.61 20.38
C GLY A 366 -23.09 -26.68 20.22
N PHE A 367 -22.97 -25.59 19.47
CA PHE A 367 -24.08 -24.71 19.12
C PHE A 367 -24.15 -24.48 17.62
N VAL A 368 -25.36 -24.30 17.10
CA VAL A 368 -25.62 -23.89 15.71
C VAL A 368 -26.28 -22.53 15.69
N LEU A 369 -26.01 -21.77 14.63
CA LEU A 369 -26.57 -20.44 14.47
C LEU A 369 -28.10 -20.52 14.38
N HIS A 370 -28.77 -19.73 15.21
CA HIS A 370 -30.21 -19.58 15.22
C HIS A 370 -30.69 -18.87 13.95
N GLU A 371 -31.98 -18.99 13.63
CA GLU A 371 -32.55 -18.41 12.40
C GLU A 371 -32.43 -16.89 12.32
N ASN A 372 -32.30 -16.22 13.47
CA ASN A 372 -32.06 -14.77 13.54
C ASN A 372 -30.61 -14.37 13.19
N LYS A 373 -29.71 -15.33 12.93
CA LYS A 373 -28.30 -15.12 12.57
C LYS A 373 -27.43 -14.44 13.64
N HIS A 374 -27.97 -14.24 14.84
CA HIS A 374 -27.27 -13.59 15.95
C HIS A 374 -27.11 -14.53 17.15
N ASP A 375 -28.16 -15.30 17.44
CA ASP A 375 -28.17 -16.21 18.58
C ASP A 375 -27.66 -17.58 18.19
N CYS A 376 -27.26 -18.36 19.19
CA CYS A 376 -26.73 -19.70 19.07
C CYS A 376 -27.64 -20.66 19.84
N LYS A 377 -28.24 -21.62 19.12
CA LYS A 377 -29.03 -22.70 19.71
C LYS A 377 -28.16 -23.93 19.93
N GLU A 378 -28.43 -24.70 20.98
CA GLU A 378 -27.70 -25.93 21.25
C GLU A 378 -27.86 -26.92 20.08
N ALA A 379 -26.73 -27.48 19.64
CA ALA A 379 -26.70 -28.54 18.65
C ALA A 379 -26.89 -29.91 19.33
N GLU A 380 -27.38 -30.89 18.57
CA GLU A 380 -27.30 -32.29 18.99
C GLU A 380 -25.81 -32.69 19.14
N CYS A 381 -25.47 -33.33 20.26
CA CYS A 381 -24.08 -33.60 20.64
C CYS A 381 -23.62 -35.01 20.19
N GLU A 382 -23.96 -35.37 18.96
CA GLU A 382 -23.57 -36.63 18.33
C GLU A 382 -22.73 -36.33 17.10
N HIS A 383 -21.48 -36.80 17.09
CA HIS A 383 -20.52 -36.50 16.04
C HIS A 383 -20.01 -37.79 15.38
N LYS A 384 -20.04 -37.82 14.04
CA LYS A 384 -19.44 -38.90 13.23
C LYS A 384 -18.23 -38.36 12.48
N ILE A 385 -17.06 -38.90 12.76
CA ILE A 385 -15.78 -38.42 12.24
C ILE A 385 -15.18 -39.50 11.34
N HIS A 386 -15.01 -39.15 10.06
CA HIS A 386 -14.37 -39.98 9.04
C HIS A 386 -13.10 -39.34 8.47
N SER A 387 -12.73 -38.14 8.93
CA SER A 387 -11.51 -37.48 8.48
C SER A 387 -10.28 -38.15 9.10
N PRO A 388 -9.15 -38.25 8.36
CA PRO A 388 -7.94 -38.90 8.87
C PRO A 388 -7.31 -38.15 10.05
N SER A 389 -7.55 -36.84 10.15
CA SER A 389 -7.13 -36.00 11.27
C SER A 389 -8.10 -34.84 11.47
N GLY A 390 -8.01 -34.18 12.63
CA GLY A 390 -8.82 -33.01 12.98
C GLY A 390 -8.78 -32.68 14.46
N THR A 391 -9.66 -31.79 14.88
CA THR A 391 -9.82 -31.37 16.29
C THR A 391 -11.23 -31.68 16.78
N LEU A 392 -11.33 -32.05 18.05
CA LEU A 392 -12.58 -32.23 18.76
C LEU A 392 -12.49 -31.53 20.11
N SER A 393 -13.61 -31.03 20.59
CA SER A 393 -13.68 -30.27 21.84
C SER A 393 -14.98 -30.54 22.58
N SER A 394 -14.95 -30.36 23.89
CA SER A 394 -16.17 -30.36 24.71
C SER A 394 -17.09 -29.22 24.27
N PRO A 395 -18.41 -29.35 24.47
CA PRO A 395 -19.35 -28.29 24.16
C PRO A 395 -18.98 -26.98 24.86
N ASN A 396 -19.16 -25.86 24.15
CA ASN A 396 -18.87 -24.50 24.62
C ASN A 396 -17.39 -24.16 24.87
N TRP A 397 -16.45 -25.08 24.63
CA TRP A 397 -15.02 -24.79 24.75
C TRP A 397 -14.64 -23.57 23.88
N PRO A 398 -13.82 -22.61 24.38
CA PRO A 398 -13.00 -22.65 25.60
C PRO A 398 -13.71 -22.24 26.90
N ASP A 399 -15.00 -21.90 26.84
CA ASP A 399 -15.80 -21.63 28.03
C ASP A 399 -16.32 -22.91 28.68
N LYS A 400 -16.98 -22.75 29.84
CA LYS A 400 -17.43 -23.90 30.62
C LYS A 400 -18.43 -24.76 29.86
N TYR A 401 -18.26 -26.08 29.89
CA TYR A 401 -19.23 -27.00 29.31
C TYR A 401 -20.59 -26.91 30.04
N PRO A 402 -21.72 -27.26 29.41
CA PRO A 402 -23.02 -27.20 30.08
C PRO A 402 -23.22 -28.39 31.06
N SER A 403 -24.09 -28.20 32.06
CA SER A 403 -24.51 -29.25 33.01
C SER A 403 -25.45 -30.27 32.36
N ARG A 404 -25.46 -31.52 32.83
CA ARG A 404 -26.36 -32.61 32.38
C ARG A 404 -26.27 -32.88 30.88
N LYS A 405 -25.06 -32.83 30.34
CA LYS A 405 -24.82 -33.08 28.93
C LYS A 405 -24.19 -34.44 28.71
N GLU A 406 -24.55 -35.01 27.58
CA GLU A 406 -23.97 -36.23 27.06
C GLU A 406 -23.60 -35.97 25.60
N CYS A 407 -22.33 -36.22 25.28
CA CYS A 407 -21.77 -35.96 23.97
C CYS A 407 -20.97 -37.15 23.49
N THR A 408 -21.15 -37.51 22.22
CA THR A 408 -20.57 -38.72 21.66
C THR A 408 -19.82 -38.43 20.36
N TRP A 409 -18.68 -39.10 20.18
CA TRP A 409 -17.89 -39.05 18.95
C TRP A 409 -17.61 -40.48 18.47
N ASP A 410 -18.16 -40.83 17.31
CA ASP A 410 -17.86 -42.06 16.58
C ASP A 410 -16.77 -41.75 15.55
N ILE A 411 -15.54 -42.20 15.82
CA ILE A 411 -14.36 -41.92 15.00
C ILE A 411 -13.97 -43.19 14.26
N THR A 412 -14.04 -43.14 12.92
CA THR A 412 -13.66 -44.25 12.05
C THR A 412 -12.49 -43.85 11.16
N ALA A 413 -11.36 -44.52 11.32
CA ALA A 413 -10.19 -44.42 10.46
C ALA A 413 -10.24 -45.42 9.29
N THR A 414 -9.37 -45.21 8.30
CA THR A 414 -9.15 -46.14 7.19
C THR A 414 -8.83 -47.55 7.72
N PRO A 415 -9.48 -48.61 7.21
CA PRO A 415 -9.20 -49.98 7.63
C PRO A 415 -7.71 -50.30 7.60
N GLY A 416 -7.22 -50.98 8.64
CA GLY A 416 -5.79 -51.23 8.80
C GLY A 416 -5.06 -50.17 9.62
N HIS A 417 -5.66 -49.04 9.93
CA HIS A 417 -5.06 -47.99 10.76
C HIS A 417 -5.72 -47.91 12.13
N ARG A 418 -5.13 -47.12 13.03
CA ARG A 418 -5.61 -46.85 14.38
C ARG A 418 -6.01 -45.40 14.54
N VAL A 419 -6.93 -45.14 15.46
CA VAL A 419 -7.30 -43.80 15.88
C VAL A 419 -6.44 -43.43 17.08
N LYS A 420 -5.85 -42.24 17.02
CA LYS A 420 -5.09 -41.63 18.10
C LYS A 420 -5.75 -40.32 18.54
N ILE A 421 -5.87 -40.13 19.85
CA ILE A 421 -6.35 -38.89 20.47
C ILE A 421 -5.24 -38.30 21.33
N ALA A 422 -4.91 -37.03 21.08
CA ALA A 422 -3.97 -36.25 21.88
C ALA A 422 -4.65 -35.00 22.43
N PHE A 423 -4.63 -34.83 23.76
CA PHE A 423 -5.26 -33.68 24.42
C PHE A 423 -4.31 -32.48 24.42
N ASN A 424 -4.80 -31.35 23.92
CA ASN A 424 -4.11 -30.06 24.00
C ASN A 424 -4.46 -29.33 25.31
N GLU A 425 -5.74 -29.37 25.68
CA GLU A 425 -6.27 -28.83 26.93
C GLU A 425 -7.22 -29.83 27.57
N PHE A 426 -7.21 -29.91 28.90
CA PHE A 426 -8.08 -30.81 29.66
C PHE A 426 -8.35 -30.28 31.07
N GLU A 427 -9.59 -29.88 31.34
CA GLU A 427 -10.09 -29.47 32.64
C GLU A 427 -11.55 -29.92 32.79
N ILE A 428 -11.74 -31.09 33.39
CA ILE A 428 -13.03 -31.67 33.76
C ILE A 428 -13.09 -31.74 35.31
N GLU A 429 -14.28 -31.77 35.90
CA GLU A 429 -14.44 -31.89 37.35
C GLU A 429 -13.57 -33.02 37.94
N GLN A 430 -12.84 -32.72 39.01
CA GLN A 430 -11.94 -33.67 39.66
C GLN A 430 -12.72 -34.59 40.61
N HIS A 431 -12.64 -35.89 40.40
CA HIS A 431 -13.14 -36.91 41.33
C HIS A 431 -12.19 -38.11 41.37
N GLN A 432 -12.15 -38.84 42.48
CA GLN A 432 -11.23 -39.97 42.67
C GLN A 432 -11.45 -41.09 41.63
N GLU A 433 -12.71 -41.41 41.34
CA GLU A 433 -13.12 -42.44 40.38
C GLU A 433 -13.75 -41.85 39.10
N CYS A 434 -13.60 -40.52 38.88
CA CYS A 434 -14.26 -39.81 37.77
C CYS A 434 -15.77 -40.13 37.67
N ALA A 435 -16.48 -40.04 38.80
CA ALA A 435 -17.88 -40.45 38.91
C ALA A 435 -18.86 -39.29 38.63
N TYR A 436 -18.36 -38.05 38.67
CA TYR A 436 -19.10 -36.86 38.28
C TYR A 436 -18.90 -36.62 36.79
N ASP A 437 -18.40 -35.46 36.39
CA ASP A 437 -18.06 -35.18 34.99
C ASP A 437 -16.87 -36.03 34.55
N HIS A 438 -16.97 -36.67 33.37
CA HIS A 438 -15.89 -37.50 32.83
C HIS A 438 -15.98 -37.71 31.33
N LEU A 439 -14.84 -38.03 30.72
CA LEU A 439 -14.71 -38.48 29.34
C LEU A 439 -14.29 -39.95 29.32
N GLU A 440 -15.08 -40.79 28.66
CA GLU A 440 -14.76 -42.19 28.39
C GLU A 440 -14.33 -42.37 26.94
N ALA A 441 -13.29 -43.20 26.77
CA ALA A 441 -12.84 -43.64 25.46
C ALA A 441 -12.93 -45.17 25.37
N PHE A 442 -13.51 -45.64 24.27
CA PHE A 442 -13.77 -47.04 24.01
C PHE A 442 -13.04 -47.49 22.72
N ASP A 443 -12.37 -48.63 22.78
CA ASP A 443 -11.62 -49.26 21.70
C ASP A 443 -12.54 -50.03 20.73
N GLY A 444 -13.45 -49.30 20.07
CA GLY A 444 -14.44 -49.88 19.17
C GLY A 444 -15.42 -48.84 18.64
N ASP A 445 -16.58 -49.30 18.15
CA ASP A 445 -17.65 -48.45 17.61
C ASP A 445 -18.76 -48.09 18.61
N THR A 446 -18.76 -48.69 19.80
CA THR A 446 -19.85 -48.51 20.77
C THR A 446 -19.33 -48.48 22.20
N ASP A 447 -20.19 -48.08 23.13
CA ASP A 447 -19.96 -48.07 24.57
C ASP A 447 -19.86 -49.49 25.20
N THR A 448 -20.06 -50.54 24.40
CA THR A 448 -19.85 -51.95 24.82
C THR A 448 -18.43 -52.45 24.58
N ALA A 449 -17.60 -51.67 23.88
CA ALA A 449 -16.21 -52.04 23.60
C ALA A 449 -15.29 -51.88 24.83
N ALA A 450 -14.04 -52.35 24.71
CA ALA A 450 -13.08 -52.25 25.81
C ALA A 450 -12.75 -50.78 26.11
N ILE A 451 -12.78 -50.39 27.38
CA ILE A 451 -12.47 -49.00 27.80
C ILE A 451 -10.96 -48.77 27.73
N LEU A 452 -10.55 -47.77 26.96
CA LEU A 452 -9.16 -47.28 26.88
C LEU A 452 -8.83 -46.38 28.08
N GLY A 453 -9.81 -45.60 28.55
CA GLY A 453 -9.67 -44.78 29.73
C GLY A 453 -10.95 -44.05 30.10
N ARG A 454 -11.11 -43.79 31.40
CA ARG A 454 -12.08 -42.85 31.96
C ARG A 454 -11.31 -41.69 32.58
N LEU A 455 -11.55 -40.48 32.09
CA LEU A 455 -10.69 -39.32 32.30
C LEU A 455 -11.48 -38.17 32.96
N CYS A 456 -10.89 -37.56 33.98
CA CYS A 456 -11.40 -36.37 34.64
C CYS A 456 -10.26 -35.59 35.35
N GLY A 457 -10.56 -34.40 35.88
CA GLY A 457 -9.57 -33.53 36.50
C GLY A 457 -8.90 -32.54 35.54
N SER A 458 -7.80 -31.93 35.99
CA SER A 458 -7.08 -30.86 35.27
C SER A 458 -5.72 -31.25 34.70
N LYS A 459 -5.30 -32.50 34.89
CA LYS A 459 -4.05 -33.02 34.32
C LYS A 459 -4.32 -33.48 32.89
N ILE A 460 -3.53 -32.98 31.94
CA ILE A 460 -3.57 -33.44 30.55
C ILE A 460 -3.33 -34.97 30.51
N PRO A 461 -4.29 -35.77 30.01
CA PRO A 461 -4.17 -37.22 29.93
C PRO A 461 -3.08 -37.66 28.94
N GLU A 462 -2.61 -38.90 29.10
CA GLU A 462 -1.77 -39.53 28.09
C GLU A 462 -2.56 -39.77 26.79
N GLN A 463 -1.83 -39.85 25.68
CA GLN A 463 -2.43 -40.05 24.37
C GLN A 463 -3.11 -41.42 24.31
N LEU A 464 -4.34 -41.45 23.78
CA LEU A 464 -5.11 -42.68 23.64
C LEU A 464 -4.95 -43.20 22.22
N VAL A 465 -4.65 -44.49 22.06
CA VAL A 465 -4.52 -45.14 20.76
C VAL A 465 -5.39 -46.40 20.74
N SER A 466 -6.31 -46.49 19.79
CA SER A 466 -7.15 -47.68 19.61
C SER A 466 -6.33 -48.86 19.08
N THR A 467 -6.80 -50.09 19.25
CA THR A 467 -6.16 -51.28 18.66
C THR A 467 -6.63 -51.55 17.22
N GLY A 468 -7.82 -51.07 16.88
CA GLY A 468 -8.41 -51.14 15.53
C GLY A 468 -8.70 -49.78 14.92
N ASN A 469 -9.45 -49.75 13.82
CA ASN A 469 -9.73 -48.53 13.04
C ASN A 469 -10.96 -47.74 13.54
N LYS A 470 -11.45 -48.04 14.74
CA LYS A 470 -12.59 -47.35 15.32
C LYS A 470 -12.31 -46.98 16.77
N MET A 471 -12.78 -45.81 17.19
CA MET A 471 -12.78 -45.36 18.56
C MET A 471 -14.08 -44.61 18.84
N TYR A 472 -14.70 -44.91 19.97
CA TYR A 472 -15.91 -44.24 20.43
C TYR A 472 -15.59 -43.43 21.69
N LEU A 473 -15.92 -42.15 21.69
CA LEU A 473 -15.74 -41.27 22.85
C LEU A 473 -17.10 -40.84 23.40
N ARG A 474 -17.22 -40.78 24.73
CA ARG A 474 -18.44 -40.36 25.44
C ARG A 474 -18.09 -39.40 26.56
N PHE A 475 -18.54 -38.16 26.47
CA PHE A 475 -18.42 -37.16 27.53
C PHE A 475 -19.75 -37.01 28.26
N ILE A 476 -19.72 -37.06 29.59
CA ILE A 476 -20.91 -36.91 30.45
C ILE A 476 -20.63 -35.83 31.49
N SER A 477 -21.58 -34.92 31.69
CA SER A 477 -21.58 -33.94 32.78
C SER A 477 -22.81 -34.07 33.69
N ASP A 478 -22.64 -33.77 34.97
CA ASP A 478 -23.67 -33.82 36.00
C ASP A 478 -24.36 -32.45 36.20
N ALA A 479 -25.15 -32.29 37.27
CA ALA A 479 -25.91 -31.08 37.53
C ALA A 479 -25.08 -29.86 37.98
N SER A 480 -23.81 -30.03 38.35
CA SER A 480 -23.00 -29.01 39.01
C SER A 480 -21.52 -29.03 38.57
N VAL A 481 -20.76 -28.00 38.98
CA VAL A 481 -19.28 -27.92 38.82
C VAL A 481 -18.75 -28.06 37.39
N GLN A 482 -19.20 -27.19 36.49
CA GLN A 482 -18.66 -27.15 35.13
C GLN A 482 -17.29 -26.45 35.05
N ARG A 483 -16.38 -27.05 34.30
CA ARG A 483 -15.03 -26.56 33.99
C ARG A 483 -14.90 -26.24 32.50
N LYS A 484 -13.73 -25.79 32.04
CA LYS A 484 -13.50 -25.43 30.62
C LYS A 484 -13.68 -26.62 29.65
N GLY A 485 -13.56 -27.85 30.15
CA GLY A 485 -13.67 -29.06 29.37
C GLY A 485 -12.37 -29.40 28.67
N PHE A 486 -12.42 -29.85 27.42
CA PHE A 486 -11.24 -30.33 26.72
C PHE A 486 -11.19 -29.89 25.27
N GLN A 487 -9.97 -29.79 24.74
CA GLN A 487 -9.70 -29.76 23.32
C GLN A 487 -8.66 -30.83 23.01
N ALA A 488 -8.95 -31.68 22.03
CA ALA A 488 -8.08 -32.75 21.60
C ALA A 488 -7.93 -32.75 20.08
N THR A 489 -6.80 -33.27 19.61
CA THR A 489 -6.58 -33.61 18.21
C THR A 489 -6.81 -35.10 18.01
N HIS A 490 -7.54 -35.47 16.97
CA HIS A 490 -7.59 -36.84 16.50
C HIS A 490 -6.72 -36.98 15.26
N SER A 491 -6.04 -38.12 15.15
CA SER A 491 -5.21 -38.46 14.00
C SER A 491 -5.25 -39.95 13.74
N THR A 492 -5.08 -40.33 12.49
CA THR A 492 -4.94 -41.72 12.08
C THR A 492 -3.47 -42.10 12.18
N GLU A 493 -3.17 -43.10 13.00
CA GLU A 493 -1.83 -43.68 13.12
C GLU A 493 -1.79 -45.01 12.35
N CYS A 494 -0.69 -45.27 11.65
CA CYS A 494 -0.52 -46.56 10.98
C CYS A 494 -0.25 -47.69 11.99
N GLY A 495 -0.34 -48.93 11.51
CA GLY A 495 -0.21 -50.13 12.34
C GLY A 495 -1.51 -50.54 13.04
N GLY A 496 -1.50 -51.73 13.64
CA GLY A 496 -2.62 -52.29 14.40
C GLY A 496 -2.75 -53.81 14.30
N ARG A 497 -3.76 -54.36 15.00
CA ARG A 497 -4.05 -55.81 14.99
C ARG A 497 -5.22 -56.10 14.06
N LEU A 498 -5.00 -56.92 13.03
CA LEU A 498 -5.99 -57.21 12.01
C LEU A 498 -6.27 -58.71 11.94
N LYS A 499 -7.54 -59.05 11.68
CA LYS A 499 -7.97 -60.44 11.51
C LYS A 499 -8.06 -60.79 10.02
N ALA A 500 -7.22 -61.74 9.60
CA ALA A 500 -7.31 -62.36 8.30
C ALA A 500 -8.45 -63.39 8.30
N GLU A 501 -9.37 -63.23 7.35
CA GLU A 501 -10.53 -64.10 7.16
C GLU A 501 -10.52 -64.67 5.73
N ALA A 502 -11.38 -65.65 5.45
CA ALA A 502 -11.51 -66.20 4.10
C ALA A 502 -11.94 -65.16 3.05
N ARG A 503 -12.54 -64.04 3.50
CA ARG A 503 -12.85 -62.89 2.66
C ARG A 503 -11.64 -61.97 2.56
N GLN A 504 -11.26 -61.62 1.33
CA GLN A 504 -10.20 -60.65 1.06
C GLN A 504 -10.49 -59.30 1.71
N LYS A 505 -9.51 -58.76 2.43
CA LYS A 505 -9.50 -57.43 3.03
C LYS A 505 -8.35 -56.60 2.48
N ASN A 506 -8.47 -55.28 2.54
CA ASN A 506 -7.44 -54.35 2.07
C ASN A 506 -6.64 -53.79 3.24
N LEU A 507 -5.35 -53.57 3.00
CA LEU A 507 -4.40 -52.85 3.84
C LEU A 507 -3.66 -51.83 2.97
N TYR A 508 -3.50 -50.62 3.48
CA TYR A 508 -2.83 -49.52 2.79
C TYR A 508 -1.65 -49.04 3.62
N SER A 509 -0.61 -48.52 2.96
CA SER A 509 0.59 -48.03 3.66
C SER A 509 0.32 -46.81 4.53
N HIS A 510 -0.67 -46.00 4.16
CA HIS A 510 -1.08 -44.80 4.88
C HIS A 510 -2.57 -44.52 4.64
N SER A 511 -3.16 -43.67 5.50
CA SER A 511 -4.61 -43.45 5.54
C SER A 511 -5.17 -42.66 4.35
N GLN A 512 -4.31 -41.93 3.63
CA GLN A 512 -4.64 -41.10 2.46
C GLN A 512 -4.13 -41.71 1.15
N PHE A 513 -3.93 -43.03 1.12
CA PHE A 513 -3.43 -43.74 -0.05
C PHE A 513 -4.29 -43.49 -1.28
N GLY A 514 -3.66 -42.98 -2.34
CA GLY A 514 -4.31 -42.63 -3.61
C GLY A 514 -4.41 -41.12 -3.86
N ASP A 515 -4.49 -40.31 -2.80
CA ASP A 515 -4.51 -38.85 -2.88
C ASP A 515 -3.11 -38.24 -2.70
N ASN A 516 -2.29 -38.85 -1.84
CA ASN A 516 -0.95 -38.39 -1.50
C ASN A 516 0.07 -39.55 -1.51
N ASN A 517 1.35 -39.18 -1.39
CA ASN A 517 2.43 -40.11 -1.09
C ASN A 517 2.48 -40.43 0.42
N TYR A 518 3.12 -41.54 0.80
CA TYR A 518 3.27 -41.90 2.22
C TYR A 518 4.10 -40.86 2.99
N GLN A 519 3.89 -40.78 4.30
CA GLN A 519 4.62 -39.84 5.16
C GLN A 519 6.06 -40.33 5.37
N GLY A 520 7.02 -39.42 5.42
CA GLY A 520 8.39 -39.71 5.83
C GLY A 520 8.49 -39.94 7.34
N HIS A 521 9.55 -40.61 7.78
CA HIS A 521 9.86 -40.89 9.19
C HIS A 521 8.73 -41.66 9.90
N THR A 522 8.22 -42.70 9.25
CA THR A 522 7.15 -43.54 9.82
C THR A 522 7.59 -44.99 10.02
N ASP A 523 7.30 -45.52 11.21
CA ASP A 523 7.48 -46.92 11.55
C ASP A 523 6.11 -47.54 11.85
N CYS A 524 5.58 -48.29 10.88
CA CYS A 524 4.27 -48.89 10.96
C CYS A 524 4.36 -50.40 11.19
N GLU A 525 3.61 -50.91 12.16
CA GLU A 525 3.54 -52.36 12.45
C GLU A 525 2.10 -52.88 12.39
N TRP A 526 1.84 -53.82 11.48
CA TRP A 526 0.57 -54.54 11.40
C TRP A 526 0.76 -56.01 11.73
N LEU A 527 0.00 -56.50 12.71
CA LEU A 527 -0.05 -57.92 13.03
C LEU A 527 -1.33 -58.51 12.45
N LEU A 528 -1.19 -59.37 11.45
CA LEU A 528 -2.27 -60.17 10.90
C LEU A 528 -2.36 -61.49 11.68
N THR A 529 -3.56 -61.85 12.15
CA THR A 529 -3.84 -63.16 12.77
C THR A 529 -4.98 -63.86 12.05
N ALA A 530 -4.85 -65.16 11.80
CA ALA A 530 -5.86 -66.03 11.23
C ALA A 530 -6.38 -67.05 12.27
N GLU A 531 -7.48 -67.71 11.97
CA GLU A 531 -7.97 -68.83 12.78
C GLU A 531 -6.97 -70.00 12.79
N GLN A 532 -7.02 -70.82 13.84
CA GLN A 532 -6.09 -71.95 14.00
C GLN A 532 -6.18 -72.91 12.81
N GLY A 533 -5.04 -73.23 12.18
CA GLY A 533 -4.96 -74.12 11.02
C GLY A 533 -5.10 -73.44 9.65
N TYR A 534 -5.17 -72.10 9.61
CA TYR A 534 -5.13 -71.30 8.40
C TYR A 534 -3.79 -70.58 8.26
N GLY A 535 -3.30 -70.45 7.03
CA GLY A 535 -2.20 -69.56 6.67
C GLY A 535 -2.71 -68.21 6.17
N ILE A 536 -1.80 -67.26 5.98
CA ILE A 536 -2.11 -65.90 5.55
C ILE A 536 -1.46 -65.66 4.18
N GLU A 537 -2.26 -65.22 3.22
CA GLU A 537 -1.80 -64.88 1.88
C GLU A 537 -1.93 -63.36 1.65
N LEU A 538 -0.86 -62.75 1.17
CA LEU A 538 -0.79 -61.35 0.74
C LEU A 538 -0.68 -61.26 -0.77
N SER A 539 -1.49 -60.40 -1.38
CA SER A 539 -1.38 -60.01 -2.78
C SER A 539 -1.14 -58.50 -2.88
N PHE A 540 -0.02 -58.11 -3.47
CA PHE A 540 0.33 -56.71 -3.69
C PHE A 540 -0.36 -56.21 -4.96
N ILE A 541 -1.29 -55.27 -4.82
CA ILE A 541 -2.00 -54.65 -5.94
C ILE A 541 -1.24 -53.43 -6.45
N THR A 542 -0.65 -52.67 -5.56
CA THR A 542 0.24 -51.55 -5.86
C THR A 542 1.39 -51.59 -4.87
N PHE A 543 2.61 -51.38 -5.36
CA PHE A 543 3.80 -51.28 -4.54
C PHE A 543 4.77 -50.30 -5.19
N GLU A 544 4.85 -49.10 -4.63
CA GLU A 544 5.72 -48.02 -5.06
C GLU A 544 6.36 -47.42 -3.82
N VAL A 545 7.43 -48.04 -3.36
CA VAL A 545 8.28 -47.58 -2.26
C VAL A 545 9.59 -47.06 -2.87
N GLU A 546 10.33 -46.21 -2.16
CA GLU A 546 11.63 -45.74 -2.64
C GLU A 546 12.51 -46.91 -3.12
N GLU A 547 13.22 -46.71 -4.22
CA GLU A 547 14.05 -47.76 -4.81
C GLU A 547 15.50 -47.51 -4.44
N GLU A 548 16.12 -48.49 -3.77
CA GLU A 548 17.51 -48.46 -3.32
C GLU A 548 18.09 -49.88 -3.45
N ALA A 549 19.40 -50.00 -3.64
CA ALA A 549 20.04 -51.28 -3.96
C ALA A 549 19.90 -52.32 -2.84
N ASP A 550 19.91 -51.88 -1.58
CA ASP A 550 19.83 -52.74 -0.38
C ASP A 550 18.51 -52.58 0.39
N CYS A 551 17.56 -51.78 -0.13
CA CYS A 551 16.34 -51.37 0.57
C CYS A 551 16.64 -50.82 1.99
N GLY A 552 17.62 -49.92 2.08
CA GLY A 552 18.09 -49.30 3.32
C GLY A 552 17.34 -48.03 3.74
N TYR A 553 16.73 -47.32 2.79
CA TYR A 553 15.91 -46.13 3.04
C TYR A 553 14.47 -46.57 3.40
N ASP A 554 13.56 -46.57 2.44
CA ASP A 554 12.19 -47.02 2.65
C ASP A 554 12.00 -48.50 2.33
N TYR A 555 11.33 -49.26 3.20
CA TYR A 555 11.12 -50.69 2.98
C TYR A 555 9.92 -51.26 3.73
N ILE A 556 9.40 -52.38 3.21
CA ILE A 556 8.49 -53.28 3.93
C ILE A 556 9.25 -54.55 4.35
N GLU A 557 9.04 -55.01 5.58
CA GLU A 557 9.47 -56.34 6.03
C GLU A 557 8.28 -57.19 6.43
N LEU A 558 8.36 -58.47 6.08
CA LEU A 558 7.34 -59.46 6.39
C LEU A 558 7.95 -60.57 7.23
N TYR A 559 7.26 -60.96 8.31
CA TYR A 559 7.69 -61.99 9.23
C TYR A 559 6.59 -63.03 9.41
N ASN A 560 6.98 -64.32 9.38
CA ASN A 560 6.09 -65.44 9.62
C ASN A 560 5.96 -65.73 11.13
N GLY A 561 5.25 -64.87 11.85
CA GLY A 561 5.00 -65.00 13.28
C GLY A 561 4.45 -63.73 13.91
N TYR A 562 4.55 -63.64 15.23
CA TYR A 562 3.96 -62.55 16.04
C TYR A 562 4.88 -61.35 16.21
N ASP A 563 6.18 -61.52 15.98
CA ASP A 563 7.21 -60.53 16.24
C ASP A 563 8.31 -60.58 15.18
N ALA A 564 9.24 -59.63 15.24
CA ALA A 564 10.38 -59.56 14.33
C ALA A 564 11.51 -60.56 14.64
N ASN A 565 11.40 -61.35 15.72
CA ASN A 565 12.32 -62.47 15.96
C ASN A 565 11.91 -63.71 15.16
N SER A 566 10.68 -63.72 14.65
CA SER A 566 10.15 -64.78 13.80
C SER A 566 10.84 -64.81 12.44
N HIS A 567 10.65 -65.89 11.67
CA HIS A 567 11.33 -66.04 10.38
C HIS A 567 10.92 -64.93 9.40
N ARG A 568 11.89 -64.13 8.94
CA ARG A 568 11.67 -63.06 7.96
C ARG A 568 11.41 -63.65 6.57
N LEU A 569 10.20 -63.42 6.05
CA LEU A 569 9.77 -63.82 4.71
C LEU A 569 10.44 -62.98 3.62
N GLY A 570 10.73 -61.71 3.91
CA GLY A 570 11.48 -60.84 3.00
C GLY A 570 11.49 -59.38 3.44
N ARG A 571 12.38 -58.62 2.81
CA ARG A 571 12.43 -57.15 2.83
C ARG A 571 12.27 -56.66 1.38
N PHE A 572 11.38 -55.71 1.14
CA PHE A 572 11.07 -55.24 -0.22
C PHE A 572 10.99 -53.71 -0.29
N CYS A 573 11.44 -53.14 -1.41
CA CYS A 573 11.37 -51.73 -1.75
C CYS A 573 11.19 -51.57 -3.28
N GLY A 574 11.18 -50.34 -3.81
CA GLY A 574 11.00 -50.10 -5.24
C GLY A 574 9.62 -50.53 -5.75
N SER A 575 9.60 -51.43 -6.74
CA SER A 575 8.38 -51.99 -7.35
C SER A 575 7.84 -53.25 -6.66
N GLY A 576 8.50 -53.71 -5.58
CA GLY A 576 7.99 -54.77 -4.71
C GLY A 576 8.15 -56.19 -5.23
N PRO A 577 7.55 -57.18 -4.54
CA PRO A 577 7.62 -58.58 -4.94
C PRO A 577 6.81 -58.85 -6.21
N ARG A 578 7.31 -59.77 -7.06
CA ARG A 578 6.65 -60.15 -8.34
C ARG A 578 5.41 -61.05 -8.14
N GLU A 579 5.34 -61.74 -7.01
CA GLU A 579 4.27 -62.67 -6.66
C GLU A 579 3.75 -62.38 -5.24
N GLY A 580 2.59 -62.94 -4.90
CA GLY A 580 2.04 -62.86 -3.55
C GLY A 580 2.94 -63.56 -2.52
N ILE A 581 2.81 -63.14 -1.26
CA ILE A 581 3.58 -63.71 -0.14
C ILE A 581 2.65 -64.57 0.72
N TYR A 582 3.04 -65.81 0.97
CA TYR A 582 2.29 -66.74 1.80
C TYR A 582 3.03 -67.06 3.10
N SER A 583 2.32 -66.92 4.22
CA SER A 583 2.73 -67.44 5.53
C SER A 583 1.93 -68.71 5.85
N PRO A 584 2.60 -69.84 6.11
CA PRO A 584 1.93 -71.06 6.57
C PRO A 584 1.47 -70.97 8.03
N GLY A 585 1.95 -69.98 8.79
CA GLY A 585 1.58 -69.74 10.17
C GLY A 585 0.27 -68.97 10.29
N GLY A 586 -0.39 -69.11 11.45
CA GLY A 586 -1.61 -68.34 11.77
C GLY A 586 -1.36 -66.87 12.11
N ALA A 587 -0.11 -66.38 11.99
CA ALA A 587 0.25 -65.00 12.26
C ALA A 587 1.32 -64.50 11.28
N MET A 588 1.17 -63.25 10.84
CA MET A 588 2.13 -62.56 9.99
C MET A 588 2.30 -61.11 10.48
N LEU A 589 3.53 -60.72 10.81
CA LEU A 589 3.87 -59.34 11.14
C LEU A 589 4.38 -58.64 9.89
N ILE A 590 3.82 -57.45 9.63
CA ILE A 590 4.19 -56.56 8.54
C ILE A 590 4.78 -55.30 9.19
N ARG A 591 6.00 -54.94 8.80
CA ARG A 591 6.65 -53.68 9.18
C ARG A 591 6.86 -52.82 7.96
N PHE A 592 6.52 -51.54 8.03
CA PHE A 592 6.88 -50.55 7.02
C PHE A 592 7.69 -49.45 7.68
N HIS A 593 8.84 -49.14 7.10
CA HIS A 593 9.74 -48.09 7.54
C HIS A 593 9.89 -47.08 6.40
N SER A 594 9.80 -45.80 6.74
CA SER A 594 10.17 -44.70 5.85
C SER A 594 11.13 -43.73 6.52
N ASP A 595 12.09 -43.19 5.76
CA ASP A 595 13.01 -42.15 6.20
C ASP A 595 12.47 -40.72 5.93
N ASP A 596 13.27 -39.70 6.19
CA ASP A 596 12.89 -38.29 6.04
C ASP A 596 12.87 -37.80 4.58
N THR A 597 13.24 -38.65 3.61
CA THR A 597 13.46 -38.30 2.21
C THR A 597 12.63 -39.17 1.26
N ILE A 598 12.39 -38.64 0.05
CA ILE A 598 11.79 -39.35 -1.11
C ILE A 598 10.60 -40.28 -0.80
N SER A 599 9.44 -39.69 -0.47
CA SER A 599 8.18 -40.45 -0.44
C SER A 599 7.62 -40.77 -1.84
N LYS A 600 7.05 -41.96 -2.02
CA LYS A 600 6.28 -42.38 -3.20
C LYS A 600 4.82 -42.74 -2.84
N LYS A 601 4.06 -43.31 -3.77
CA LYS A 601 2.64 -43.65 -3.59
C LYS A 601 2.40 -44.69 -2.49
N GLY A 602 3.38 -45.55 -2.20
CA GLY A 602 3.30 -46.57 -1.15
C GLY A 602 2.70 -47.88 -1.64
N PHE A 603 2.00 -48.61 -0.78
CA PHE A 603 1.46 -49.92 -1.12
C PHE A 603 -0.02 -50.11 -0.79
N HIS A 604 -0.66 -50.96 -1.60
CA HIS A 604 -1.99 -51.51 -1.37
C HIS A 604 -1.90 -53.03 -1.41
N ILE A 605 -2.14 -53.65 -0.26
CA ILE A 605 -2.10 -55.09 -0.06
C ILE A 605 -3.53 -55.62 0.10
N ARG A 606 -3.84 -56.71 -0.58
CA ARG A 606 -4.99 -57.56 -0.25
C ARG A 606 -4.51 -58.74 0.58
N TYR A 607 -5.17 -59.01 1.68
CA TYR A 607 -4.85 -60.15 2.53
C TYR A 607 -6.07 -61.04 2.77
N THR A 608 -5.84 -62.35 2.87
CA THR A 608 -6.87 -63.36 3.12
C THR A 608 -6.28 -64.53 3.91
N SER A 609 -7.12 -65.27 4.63
CA SER A 609 -6.73 -66.52 5.27
C SER A 609 -7.06 -67.71 4.39
N THR A 610 -6.13 -68.64 4.19
CA THR A 610 -6.32 -69.85 3.39
C THR A 610 -6.11 -71.11 4.23
N LYS A 611 -7.00 -72.10 4.09
CA LYS A 611 -6.88 -73.36 4.82
C LYS A 611 -5.87 -74.25 4.12
N PHE A 612 -4.93 -74.80 4.88
CA PHE A 612 -3.99 -75.80 4.35
C PHE A 612 -4.75 -77.06 3.93
N GLN A 613 -4.69 -77.44 2.64
CA GLN A 613 -5.18 -78.74 2.17
C GLN A 613 -4.03 -79.75 2.17
N GLU A 614 -3.99 -80.64 3.18
CA GLU A 614 -3.18 -81.86 3.13
C GLU A 614 -3.77 -82.84 2.10
N SER A 615 -3.41 -82.72 0.83
CA SER A 615 -3.44 -83.85 -0.10
C SER A 615 -2.76 -83.50 -1.41
N LEU A 616 -1.49 -83.89 -1.56
CA LEU A 616 -0.85 -84.36 -2.79
C LEU A 616 0.65 -84.48 -2.50
N HIS A 617 1.10 -85.59 -1.92
CA HIS A 617 2.41 -86.21 -2.16
C HIS A 617 2.51 -87.56 -1.41
N THR A 618 1.58 -88.47 -1.71
CA THR A 618 1.81 -89.91 -1.53
C THR A 618 0.99 -90.68 -2.57
N ARG A 619 1.59 -90.99 -3.73
CA ARG A 619 1.53 -92.30 -4.37
C ARG A 619 2.57 -92.39 -5.48
N LYS A 620 3.21 -93.56 -5.49
CA LYS A 620 4.32 -94.06 -6.30
C LYS A 620 4.20 -93.81 -7.79
#